data_AF-A0A970G384-F1
#
_entry.id   AF-A0A970G384-F1
#
_cell.length_a   1.000
_cell.length_b   1.000
_cell.length_c   1.000
_cell.angle_alpha   90.00
_cell.angle_beta   90.00
_cell.angle_gamma   90.00
#
_symmetry.space_group_name_H-M   'P 1'
#
loop_
_entity.id
_entity.type
_entity.pdbx_description
1 polymer ?
#
loop_
_entity_poly.entity_id
_entity_poly.type
_entity_poly.pdbx_seq_one_letter_code
_entity_poly.pdbx_strand_id
1 'polypeptide(L)'
;MNVLVTGGAGYIGSHIAVELAEAGFDIIIADNYSNSSKEVVRRIEELAGKKVFACDVDVCDKQALTDVFRRHEIGAVIHCAGFKAVG
;
A
#
# COMPACT_ATOMS: atom_id res chain seq x y z
N MET A 1 7.50 10.37 7.72
CA MET A 1 6.06 10.66 7.55
C MET A 1 5.46 9.46 6.87
N ASN A 2 4.41 8.87 7.43
CA ASN A 2 3.82 7.65 6.86
C ASN A 2 2.83 7.99 5.74
N VAL A 3 2.98 7.33 4.59
CA VAL A 3 2.06 7.43 3.46
C VAL A 3 1.30 6.10 3.33
N LEU A 4 -0.03 6.17 3.43
CA LEU A 4 -0.91 5.04 3.16
C LEU A 4 -1.18 4.96 1.66
N VAL A 5 -0.77 3.85 1.03
CA VAL A 5 -1.07 3.55 -0.37
C VAL A 5 -2.11 2.43 -0.40
N THR A 6 -3.36 2.77 -0.72
CA THR A 6 -4.38 1.73 -0.93
C THR A 6 -4.24 1.12 -2.32
N GLY A 7 -4.45 -0.18 -2.46
CA GLY A 7 -4.14 -0.87 -3.73
C GLY A 7 -2.64 -0.85 -4.04
N GLY A 8 -1.80 -0.70 -3.01
CA GLY A 8 -0.35 -0.52 -3.13
C GLY A 8 0.39 -1.76 -3.64
N ALA A 9 -0.23 -2.94 -3.65
CA ALA A 9 0.32 -4.12 -4.32
C ALA A 9 -0.13 -4.23 -5.79
N GLY A 10 -1.06 -3.39 -6.24
CA GLY A 10 -1.45 -3.27 -7.65
C GLY A 10 -0.39 -2.58 -8.51
N TYR A 11 -0.58 -2.60 -9.83
CA TYR A 11 0.42 -2.11 -10.79
C TYR A 11 0.90 -0.68 -10.53
N ILE A 12 0.00 0.32 -10.51
CA ILE A 12 0.41 1.71 -10.32
C ILE A 12 0.84 1.96 -8.86
N GLY A 13 0.11 1.37 -7.91
CA GLY A 13 0.37 1.54 -6.48
C GLY A 13 1.76 1.07 -6.05
N SER A 14 2.25 -0.03 -6.63
CA SER A 14 3.56 -0.58 -6.28
C SER A 14 4.72 0.28 -6.78
N HIS A 15 4.61 0.82 -7.99
CA HIS A 15 5.60 1.78 -8.52
C HIS A 15 5.62 3.06 -7.66
N ILE A 16 4.46 3.61 -7.31
CA ILE A 16 4.39 4.77 -6.41
C ILE A 16 5.02 4.44 -5.04
N ALA A 17 4.77 3.25 -4.50
CA ALA A 17 5.33 2.81 -3.22
C ALA A 17 6.86 2.73 -3.25
N VAL A 18 7.47 2.24 -4.34
CA VAL A 18 8.93 2.23 -4.52
C VAL A 18 9.47 3.66 -4.54
N GLU A 19 8.93 4.54 -5.39
CA GLU A 19 9.41 5.92 -5.53
C GLU A 19 9.30 6.71 -4.22
N LEU A 20 8.20 6.52 -3.47
CA LEU A 20 8.03 7.16 -2.17
C LEU A 20 9.01 6.60 -1.13
N ALA A 21 9.25 5.29 -1.13
CA ALA A 21 10.21 4.68 -0.22
C ALA A 21 11.64 5.18 -0.49
N GLU A 22 12.04 5.27 -1.76
CA GLU A 22 13.34 5.83 -2.19
C GLU A 22 13.47 7.33 -1.85
N ALA A 23 12.37 8.08 -1.91
CA ALA A 23 12.30 9.47 -1.46
C ALA A 23 12.34 9.64 0.07
N GLY A 24 12.42 8.53 0.83
CA GLY A 24 12.58 8.53 2.29
C GLY A 24 11.27 8.45 3.09
N PHE A 25 10.11 8.32 2.44
CA PHE A 25 8.84 8.14 3.14
C PHE A 25 8.69 6.74 3.72
N ASP A 26 7.88 6.61 4.76
CA ASP A 26 7.52 5.32 5.35
C ASP A 26 6.21 4.85 4.72
N ILE A 27 6.20 3.63 4.17
CA ILE A 27 5.07 3.16 3.37
C ILE A 27 4.21 2.18 4.15
N ILE A 28 2.91 2.42 4.10
CA ILE A 28 1.88 1.49 4.57
C ILE A 28 1.03 1.12 3.37
N ILE A 29 0.97 -0.17 3.04
CA ILE A 29 0.12 -0.70 1.97
C ILE A 29 -1.16 -1.24 2.60
N ALA A 30 -2.31 -0.84 2.08
CA ALA A 30 -3.59 -1.47 2.34
C ALA A 30 -4.12 -2.09 1.05
N ASP A 31 -4.15 -3.43 0.98
CA ASP A 31 -4.55 -4.16 -0.22
C ASP A 31 -5.25 -5.47 0.19
N ASN A 32 -6.32 -5.83 -0.50
CA ASN A 32 -7.04 -7.11 -0.28
C ASN A 32 -6.58 -8.21 -1.26
N TYR A 33 -5.61 -7.90 -2.11
CA TYR A 33 -5.02 -8.79 -3.10
C TYR A 33 -5.99 -9.36 -4.15
N SER A 34 -7.15 -8.74 -4.35
CA SER A 34 -8.16 -9.25 -5.29
C SER A 34 -7.69 -9.27 -6.76
N ASN A 35 -6.69 -8.44 -7.11
CA ASN A 35 -6.06 -8.42 -8.43
C ASN A 35 -4.55 -8.10 -8.34
N SER A 36 -3.92 -8.55 -7.25
CA SER A 36 -2.50 -8.33 -6.95
C SER A 36 -1.94 -9.51 -6.14
N SER A 37 -0.70 -9.42 -5.65
CA SER A 37 -0.05 -10.51 -4.90
C SER A 37 0.82 -9.98 -3.76
N LYS A 38 0.88 -10.74 -2.66
CA LYS A 38 1.77 -10.46 -1.51
C LYS A 38 3.25 -10.41 -1.89
N GLU A 39 3.65 -11.12 -2.95
CA GLU A 39 5.01 -11.08 -3.50
C GLU A 39 5.41 -9.66 -3.95
N VAL A 40 4.45 -8.82 -4.35
CA VAL A 40 4.73 -7.44 -4.75
C VAL A 40 5.28 -6.63 -3.59
N VAL A 41 4.77 -6.83 -2.36
CA VAL A 41 5.30 -6.17 -1.16
C VAL A 41 6.77 -6.50 -0.96
N ARG A 42 7.13 -7.79 -1.06
CA ARG A 42 8.52 -8.24 -0.95
C ARG A 42 9.41 -7.57 -2.00
N ARG A 43 8.94 -7.48 -3.25
CA ARG A 43 9.69 -6.82 -4.34
C ARG A 43 9.86 -5.31 -4.11
N ILE A 44 8.85 -4.63 -3.57
CA ILE A 44 8.98 -3.22 -3.18
C ILE A 44 10.09 -3.07 -2.13
N GLU A 45 10.11 -3.93 -1.11
CA GLU A 45 11.15 -3.89 -0.07
C GLU A 45 12.55 -4.16 -0.63
N GLU A 46 12.68 -5.12 -1.56
CA GLU A 46 13.94 -5.43 -2.24
C GLU A 46 14.45 -4.27 -3.10
N LEU A 47 13.57 -3.63 -3.87
CA LEU A 47 13.92 -2.52 -4.76
C LEU A 47 14.27 -1.26 -3.98
N ALA A 48 13.45 -0.91 -2.98
CA ALA A 48 13.64 0.31 -2.19
C ALA A 48 14.68 0.16 -1.06
N GLY A 49 15.11 -1.06 -0.74
CA GLY A 49 16.01 -1.34 0.40
C GLY A 49 15.42 -0.95 1.76
N LYS A 50 14.09 -0.81 1.85
CA LYS A 50 13.36 -0.33 3.03
C LYS A 50 12.14 -1.20 3.30
N LYS A 51 11.85 -1.45 4.58
CA LYS A 51 10.66 -2.21 4.98
C LYS A 51 9.37 -1.46 4.66
N VAL A 52 8.33 -2.21 4.31
CA VAL A 52 6.99 -1.71 4.04
C VAL A 52 5.99 -2.40 4.96
N PHE A 53 5.08 -1.64 5.57
CA PHE A 53 4.01 -2.20 6.38
C PHE A 53 2.85 -2.63 5.49
N ALA A 54 2.62 -3.93 5.32
CA ALA A 54 1.49 -4.42 4.55
C ALA A 54 0.31 -4.83 5.44
N CYS A 55 -0.86 -4.26 5.16
CA CYS A 55 -2.14 -4.58 5.77
C CYS A 55 -2.99 -5.31 4.73
N ASP A 56 -3.32 -6.58 5.00
CA ASP A 56 -4.28 -7.37 4.24
C ASP A 56 -5.70 -6.91 4.62
N VAL A 57 -6.24 -5.95 3.86
CA VAL A 57 -7.47 -5.26 4.22
C VAL A 57 -8.25 -4.81 2.99
N ASP A 58 -9.56 -5.03 3.00
CA ASP A 58 -10.48 -4.37 2.08
C ASP A 58 -10.75 -2.94 2.55
N VAL A 59 -10.47 -1.96 1.70
CA VAL A 59 -10.72 -0.54 2.01
C VAL A 59 -12.21 -0.21 2.17
N CYS A 60 -13.11 -1.09 1.72
CA CYS A 60 -14.54 -0.99 1.94
C CYS A 60 -14.94 -1.44 3.36
N ASP A 61 -14.08 -2.20 4.06
CA ASP A 61 -14.27 -2.52 5.47
C ASP A 61 -13.85 -1.31 6.32
N LYS A 62 -14.86 -0.50 6.68
CA LYS A 62 -14.68 0.69 7.50
C LYS A 62 -13.98 0.40 8.83
N GLN A 63 -14.27 -0.72 9.48
CA GLN A 63 -13.72 -1.01 10.79
C GLN A 63 -12.25 -1.42 10.68
N ALA A 64 -11.94 -2.34 9.76
CA ALA A 64 -10.58 -2.76 9.52
C ALA A 64 -9.69 -1.59 9.04
N LEU A 65 -10.20 -0.75 8.14
CA LEU A 65 -9.48 0.45 7.70
C LEU A 65 -9.28 1.45 8.85
N THR A 66 -10.30 1.67 9.70
CA THR A 66 -10.17 2.51 10.90
C THR A 66 -9.05 2.03 11.81
N ASP A 67 -8.89 0.71 11.98
CA ASP A 67 -7.82 0.15 12.80
C ASP A 67 -6.43 0.36 12.17
N VAL A 68 -6.30 0.37 10.84
CA VAL A 68 -5.05 0.77 10.17
C VAL A 68 -4.71 2.23 10.52
N PHE A 69 -5.67 3.15 10.42
CA PHE A 69 -5.46 4.56 10.79
C PHE A 69 -5.15 4.77 12.28
N ARG A 70 -5.59 3.88 13.17
CA ARG A 70 -5.25 3.95 14.59
C ARG A 70 -3.86 3.40 14.91
N ARG A 71 -3.41 2.37 14.19
CA ARG A 71 -2.11 1.73 14.41
C ARG A 71 -0.95 2.53 13.85
N HIS A 72 -1.20 3.43 12.91
CA HIS A 72 -0.19 4.17 12.20
C HIS A 72 -0.51 5.67 12.15
N GLU A 73 0.47 6.52 12.42
CA GLU A 73 0.35 7.96 12.23
C GLU A 73 0.46 8.32 10.74
N ILE A 74 -0.68 8.31 10.03
CA ILE A 74 -0.74 8.54 8.59
C ILE A 74 -0.77 10.05 8.30
N GLY A 75 0.22 10.55 7.57
CA GLY A 75 0.31 11.96 7.16
C GLY A 75 -0.28 12.25 5.78
N ALA A 76 -0.35 11.24 4.91
CA ALA A 76 -0.93 11.35 3.57
C ALA A 76 -1.50 10.01 3.09
N VAL A 77 -2.43 10.08 2.13
CA VAL A 77 -3.06 8.90 1.51
C VAL A 77 -2.97 9.03 -0.01
N ILE A 78 -2.57 7.94 -0.67
CA ILE A 78 -2.70 7.75 -2.12
C ILE A 78 -3.66 6.58 -2.34
N HIS A 79 -4.78 6.85 -3.03
CA HIS A 79 -5.84 5.88 -3.19
C HIS A 79 -5.82 5.25 -4.59
N CYS A 80 -5.19 4.08 -4.73
CA CYS A 80 -5.15 3.31 -5.97
C CYS A 80 -6.07 2.07 -5.95
N ALA A 81 -6.68 1.74 -4.80
CA ALA A 81 -7.62 0.64 -4.70
C ALA A 81 -8.89 0.93 -5.53
N GLY A 82 -9.19 0.03 -6.46
CA GLY A 82 -10.39 0.10 -7.29
C GLY A 82 -10.38 -1.01 -8.33
N PHE A 83 -11.56 -1.57 -8.63
CA PHE A 83 -11.67 -2.56 -9.70
C PHE A 83 -11.41 -1.89 -11.05
N LYS A 84 -10.37 -2.38 -11.73
CA LYS A 84 -10.07 -2.08 -13.12
C LYS A 84 -9.79 -3.37 -13.85
N ALA A 85 -10.47 -3.60 -14.97
CA ALA A 85 -10.14 -4.65 -15.91
C ALA A 85 -9.46 -3.96 -17.09
N VAL A 86 -8.16 -4.20 -17.24
CA VAL A 86 -7.37 -3.71 -18.37
C VAL A 86 -6.89 -4.95 -19.09
N GLY A 87 -7.44 -5.17 -20.29
CA GLY A 87 -7.05 -6.26 -21.20
C GLY A 87 -6.07 -5.77 -22.25
#